data_AF-A0A438I884-F1
#
_entry.id   AF-A0A438I884-F1
#
_cell.length_a   1.000
_cell.length_b   1.000
_cell.length_c   1.000
_cell.angle_alpha   90.00
_cell.angle_beta   90.00
_cell.angle_gamma   90.00
#
_symmetry.space_group_name_H-M   'P 1'
#
loop_
_entity.id
_entity.type
_entity.pdbx_description
1 polymer ?
#
loop_
_entity_poly.entity_id
_entity_poly.type
_entity_poly.pdbx_seq_one_letter_code
_entity_poly.pdbx_strand_id
1 'polypeptide(L)' 'MLSSANQGDWKIGENFQTRVVAIREKMMNQHREIPIKRLTESELQARREKGICFKCDEKFSLGHRCKKE' A
#
# COMPACT_ATOMS: atom_id res chain seq x y z
N MET A 1 -16.77 39.23 -42.16
CA MET A 1 -16.57 39.54 -40.73
C MET A 1 -16.93 38.27 -39.97
N LEU A 2 -15.95 37.41 -39.68
CA LEU A 2 -16.20 36.15 -38.97
C LEU A 2 -16.23 36.45 -37.47
N SER A 3 -17.43 36.42 -36.90
CA SER A 3 -17.70 36.47 -35.47
C SER A 3 -17.34 35.10 -34.89
N SER A 4 -16.14 34.96 -34.31
CA SER A 4 -15.74 33.71 -33.68
C SER A 4 -15.03 33.96 -32.37
N ALA A 5 -15.72 33.60 -31.29
CA ALA A 5 -15.26 32.69 -30.25
C ALA A 5 -15.75 33.17 -28.87
N ASN A 6 -16.87 32.59 -28.42
CA ASN A 6 -17.20 32.56 -27.00
C ASN A 6 -16.16 31.68 -26.31
N GLN A 7 -15.08 32.28 -25.85
CA GLN A 7 -14.07 31.59 -25.06
C GLN A 7 -14.66 31.40 -23.65
N GLY A 8 -15.39 30.29 -23.46
CA GLY A 8 -15.82 29.85 -22.14
C GLY A 8 -14.59 29.61 -21.28
N ASP A 9 -14.44 30.42 -20.23
CA ASP A 9 -13.38 30.34 -19.23
C ASP A 9 -13.77 29.28 -18.19
N TRP A 10 -13.48 28.01 -18.47
CA TRP A 10 -13.63 26.92 -17.50
C TRP A 10 -12.43 26.94 -16.56
N LYS A 11 -12.39 27.94 -15.66
CA LYS A 11 -11.40 27.96 -14.58
C LYS A 11 -11.62 26.76 -13.68
N ILE A 12 -10.87 25.69 -13.94
CA ILE A 12 -10.73 24.58 -13.01
C ILE A 12 -10.12 25.19 -11.75
N GLY A 13 -10.95 25.30 -10.71
CA GLY A 13 -10.58 25.90 -9.44
C GLY A 13 -9.29 25.29 -8.90
N GLU A 14 -8.49 26.16 -8.29
CA GLU A 14 -7.15 26.01 -7.69
C GLU A 14 -7.00 24.85 -6.66
N ASN A 15 -8.05 24.05 -6.49
CA ASN A 15 -8.22 23.05 -5.45
C ASN A 15 -8.19 21.60 -6.00
N PHE A 16 -8.18 21.41 -7.33
CA PHE A 16 -8.09 20.07 -7.91
C PHE A 16 -6.66 19.53 -7.87
N GLN A 17 -5.68 20.32 -8.30
CA GLN A 17 -4.27 19.88 -8.33
C GLN A 17 -3.73 19.59 -6.91
N THR A 18 -4.08 20.42 -5.94
CA THR A 18 -3.70 20.24 -4.52
C THR A 18 -4.25 18.95 -3.94
N ARG A 19 -5.49 18.56 -4.30
CA ARG A 19 -6.09 17.30 -3.84
C ARG A 19 -5.37 16.07 -4.39
N VAL A 20 -4.96 16.06 -5.66
CA VAL A 20 -4.24 14.92 -6.25
C VAL A 20 -2.82 14.77 -5.67
N VAL A 21 -2.12 15.88 -5.43
CA VAL A 21 -0.79 15.86 -4.79
C VAL A 21 -0.87 15.37 -3.35
N ALA A 22 -1.85 15.85 -2.57
CA ALA A 22 -2.07 15.41 -1.19
C ALA A 22 -2.43 13.92 -1.08
N ILE A 23 -3.24 13.39 -2.00
CA ILE A 23 -3.55 11.94 -2.04
C ILE A 23 -2.28 11.13 -2.31
N ARG A 24 -1.44 11.58 -3.24
CA ARG A 24 -0.20 10.87 -3.61
C ARG A 24 0.82 10.85 -2.47
N GLU A 25 0.98 11.98 -1.79
CA GLU A 25 1.89 12.10 -0.64
C GLU A 25 1.46 11.17 0.51
N LYS A 26 0.14 11.11 0.80
CA LYS A 26 -0.42 10.21 1.80
C LYS A 26 -0.14 8.74 1.48
N MET A 27 -0.30 8.33 0.22
CA MET A 27 -0.05 6.95 -0.21
C MET A 27 1.44 6.56 -0.13
N MET A 28 2.34 7.50 -0.44
CA MET A 28 3.79 7.29 -0.34
C MET A 28 4.27 7.22 1.12
N ASN A 29 3.66 8.00 2.02
CA ASN A 29 4.04 8.02 3.44
C ASN A 29 3.58 6.75 4.19
N GLN A 30 2.46 6.14 3.78
CA GLN A 30 1.98 4.86 4.32
C GLN A 30 2.84 3.66 3.88
N HIS A 31 3.60 3.77 2.79
CA HIS A 31 4.41 2.68 2.24
C HIS A 31 5.85 2.64 2.79
N ARG A 32 6.25 3.59 3.65
CA ARG A 32 7.62 3.68 4.14
C ARG A 32 7.96 2.73 5.30
N GLU A 33 6.98 2.03 5.87
CA GLU A 33 7.18 1.39 7.19
C GLU A 33 6.59 -0.01 7.33
N ILE A 34 6.38 -0.74 6.22
CA ILE A 34 6.12 -2.18 6.32
C ILE A 34 7.48 -2.87 6.20
N PRO A 35 8.16 -3.23 7.30
CA PRO A 35 9.33 -4.09 7.23
C PRO A 35 8.89 -5.46 6.70
N ILE A 36 9.03 -5.65 5.39
CA ILE A 36 8.85 -6.95 4.77
C ILE A 36 10.05 -7.79 5.20
N LYS A 37 9.90 -8.53 6.31
CA LYS A 37 10.87 -9.57 6.70
C LYS A 37 10.85 -10.64 5.60
N ARG A 38 11.85 -10.60 4.71
CA ARG A 38 12.06 -11.62 3.69
C ARG A 38 12.67 -12.83 4.39
N LEU A 39 11.92 -13.92 4.48
CA LEU A 39 12.50 -15.21 4.87
C LEU A 39 13.36 -15.74 3.72
N THR A 40 14.47 -16.37 4.05
CA THR A 40 15.26 -17.12 3.07
C THR A 40 14.52 -18.39 2.65
N GLU A 41 14.86 -18.94 1.48
CA GLU A 41 14.21 -20.15 0.96
C GLU A 41 14.34 -21.34 1.91
N SER A 42 15.50 -21.50 2.54
CA SER A 42 15.75 -22.52 3.56
C SER A 42 14.85 -22.37 4.79
N GLU A 43 14.61 -21.14 5.26
CA GLU A 43 13.72 -20.89 6.40
C GLU A 43 12.25 -21.13 6.05
N LEU A 44 11.84 -20.79 4.82
CA LEU A 44 10.49 -21.09 4.32
C LEU A 44 10.26 -22.60 4.25
N GLN A 45 11.25 -23.34 3.75
CA GLN A 45 11.17 -24.80 3.65
C GLN A 45 11.08 -25.43 5.04
N ALA A 46 11.95 -25.04 5.96
CA ALA A 46 11.93 -25.55 7.34
C ALA A 46 10.60 -25.25 8.05
N ARG A 47 10.00 -24.07 7.81
CA ARG A 47 8.68 -23.72 8.37
C ARG A 47 7.54 -24.54 7.75
N ARG A 48 7.60 -24.81 6.45
CA ARG A 48 6.64 -25.65 5.74
C ARG A 48 6.67 -27.09 6.26
N GLU A 49 7.87 -27.65 6.44
CA GLU A 49 8.08 -29.00 6.97
C GLU A 49 7.63 -29.13 8.42
N LYS A 50 7.86 -28.11 9.25
CA LYS A 50 7.43 -28.08 10.65
C LYS A 50 5.95 -27.75 10.83
N GLY A 51 5.28 -27.22 9.80
CA GLY A 51 3.88 -26.80 9.87
C GLY A 51 3.66 -25.63 10.85
N ILE A 52 4.60 -24.69 10.88
CA ILE A 52 4.59 -23.53 11.80
C ILE A 52 4.36 -22.22 11.05
N CYS A 53 3.93 -21.19 11.77
CA CYS A 53 3.61 -19.89 11.24
C CYS A 53 4.86 -19.16 10.71
N PHE A 54 4.72 -18.52 9.54
CA PHE A 54 5.77 -17.72 8.91
C PHE A 54 6.18 -16.49 9.72
N LYS A 55 5.34 -16.03 10.67
CA LYS A 55 5.57 -14.82 11.46
C LYS A 55 6.11 -15.09 12.86
N CYS A 56 5.63 -16.14 13.56
CA CYS A 56 5.88 -16.35 15.00
C CYS A 56 6.34 -17.77 15.39
N ASP A 57 6.63 -18.67 14.43
CA ASP A 57 7.15 -20.02 14.69
C ASP A 57 6.25 -20.96 15.53
N GLU A 58 5.03 -20.54 15.89
CA GLU A 58 4.02 -21.39 16.52
C GLU A 58 3.32 -22.30 15.51
N LYS A 59 2.76 -23.42 15.97
CA LYS A 59 2.01 -24.37 15.14
C LYS A 59 0.89 -23.65 14.37
N PHE A 60 0.90 -23.79 13.04
CA PHE A 60 -0.08 -23.12 12.19
C PHE A 60 -1.40 -23.90 12.23
N SER A 61 -2.49 -23.21 12.55
CA SER A 61 -3.85 -23.75 12.57
C SER A 61 -4.80 -22.81 11.83
N LEU A 62 -5.94 -23.33 11.37
CA LEU A 62 -6.99 -22.51 10.76
C LEU A 62 -7.49 -21.50 11.81
N GLY A 63 -7.38 -20.20 11.49
CA GLY A 63 -7.68 -19.12 12.43
C GLY A 63 -6.50 -18.68 13.32
N HIS A 64 -5.29 -19.16 13.06
CA HIS A 64 -4.08 -18.73 13.77
C HIS A 64 -3.91 -17.21 13.67
N ARG A 65 -3.87 -16.56 14.83
CA ARG A 65 -3.47 -15.15 14.97
C ARG A 65 -2.15 -15.13 15.72
N CYS A 66 -1.11 -14.63 15.07
CA CYS A 66 0.17 -14.39 15.73
C CYS A 66 -0.06 -13.44 16.91
N LYS A 67 0.46 -13.78 18.08
CA LYS A 67 0.52 -12.83 19.17
C LYS A 67 1.40 -11.66 18.70
N LYS A 68 0.87 -10.45 18.80
CA LYS A 68 1.66 -9.24 18.66
C LYS A 68 2.29 -9.03 20.02
N GLU A 69 3.48 -9.57 20.20
CA GLU A 69 4.41 -9.07 21.22
C GLU A 69 4.91 -7.67 20.83
#